data_AF-A0A942DRF6-F1
#
_entry.id   AF-A0A942DRF6-F1
#
_cell.length_a   1.000
_cell.length_b   1.000
_cell.length_c   1.000
_cell.angle_alpha   90.00
_cell.angle_beta   90.00
_cell.angle_gamma   90.00
#
_symmetry.space_group_name_H-M   'P 1'
#
loop_
_entity.id
_entity.type
_entity.pdbx_description
1 polymer ?
#
loop_
_entity_poly.entity_id
_entity_poly.type
_entity_poly.pdbx_seq_one_letter_code
_entity_poly.pdbx_strand_id
1 'polypeptide(L)'
;MKHVNGYTAGEQTATKKNIATSDLIHFSGNWVWRAVEALVQAKDFNPDPVWIADRLNISAEAAKDALEGLVRIGLVTVTTDGIQSRAEFIEANCNDLERSDLFQIHSKIKNQISEKMTHRDSYSNAIVLTKGKYMNEFYRKFSALVAELAEKSAEDKESNEVFALELSLARISRTKE
;
A
#
# COMPACT_ATOMS: atom_id res chain seq x y z
N MET A 1 8.74 28.02 17.07
CA MET A 1 7.70 27.79 16.05
C MET A 1 8.36 27.80 14.69
N LYS A 2 8.69 26.62 14.15
CA LYS A 2 9.21 26.47 12.79
C LYS A 2 8.04 26.02 11.91
N HIS A 3 7.95 26.62 10.74
CA HIS A 3 6.86 26.48 9.78
C HIS A 3 6.58 25.02 9.43
N VAL A 4 5.30 24.64 9.53
CA VAL A 4 4.74 23.45 8.90
C VAL A 4 4.63 23.77 7.42
N ASN A 5 5.54 23.23 6.61
CA ASN A 5 5.40 23.30 5.16
C ASN A 5 4.14 22.54 4.77
N GLY A 6 3.22 23.26 4.13
CA GLY A 6 2.02 22.67 3.57
C GLY A 6 2.37 21.62 2.53
N TYR A 7 1.61 20.53 2.55
CA TYR A 7 1.56 19.57 1.45
C TYR A 7 0.90 20.27 0.26
N THR A 8 1.67 21.08 -0.46
CA THR A 8 1.34 21.48 -1.82
C THR A 8 1.35 20.21 -2.66
N ALA A 9 0.27 19.94 -3.38
CA ALA A 9 0.25 19.00 -4.48
C ALA A 9 1.33 19.45 -5.48
N GLY A 10 2.54 18.92 -5.30
CA GLY A 10 3.64 19.15 -6.20
C GLY A 10 3.27 18.53 -7.55
N GLU A 11 3.33 19.35 -8.59
CA GLU A 11 3.41 18.89 -9.97
C GLU A 11 4.52 17.84 -10.04
N GLN A 12 4.13 16.57 -10.18
CA GLN A 12 5.05 15.45 -10.32
C GLN A 12 5.72 15.54 -11.69
N THR A 13 6.87 16.18 -11.76
CA THR A 13 7.90 15.90 -12.79
C THR A 13 8.77 14.73 -12.32
N ALA A 14 8.12 13.61 -11.99
CA ALA A 14 8.80 12.31 -12.00
C ALA A 14 8.72 11.79 -13.43
N THR A 15 9.87 11.47 -14.02
CA THR A 15 9.97 10.76 -15.30
C THR A 15 9.06 9.54 -15.24
N LYS A 16 7.84 9.63 -15.80
CA LYS A 16 6.88 8.52 -15.82
C LYS A 16 7.51 7.40 -16.63
N LYS A 17 8.18 6.47 -15.95
CA LYS A 17 8.35 5.11 -16.47
C LYS A 17 6.93 4.68 -16.86
N ASN A 18 6.70 4.29 -18.10
CA ASN A 18 5.39 3.78 -18.54
C ASN A 18 5.13 2.46 -17.77
N ILE A 19 4.63 2.57 -16.55
CA ILE A 19 4.16 1.43 -15.76
C ILE A 19 2.93 0.92 -16.49
N ALA A 20 2.95 -0.34 -16.90
CA ALA A 20 1.77 -0.95 -17.49
C ALA A 20 0.64 -0.94 -16.46
N THR A 21 -0.53 -0.39 -16.82
CA THR A 21 -1.70 -0.33 -15.95
C THR A 21 -2.04 -1.69 -15.35
N SER A 22 -1.83 -2.78 -16.10
CA SER A 22 -2.01 -4.15 -15.63
C SER A 22 -1.09 -4.53 -14.47
N ASP A 23 0.17 -4.10 -14.47
CA ASP A 23 1.11 -4.37 -13.38
C ASP A 23 0.74 -3.55 -12.13
N LEU A 24 0.29 -2.30 -12.29
CA LEU A 24 -0.18 -1.48 -11.17
C LEU A 24 -1.46 -2.06 -10.54
N ILE A 25 -2.40 -2.54 -11.36
CA ILE A 25 -3.60 -3.25 -10.89
C ILE A 25 -3.21 -4.53 -10.14
N HIS A 26 -2.24 -5.28 -10.69
CA HIS A 26 -1.76 -6.51 -10.07
C HIS A 26 -1.13 -6.23 -8.70
N PHE A 27 -0.18 -5.30 -8.62
CA PHE A 27 0.42 -4.83 -7.36
C PHE A 27 -0.64 -4.42 -6.35
N SER A 28 -1.56 -3.54 -6.74
CA SER A 28 -2.55 -2.95 -5.83
C SER A 28 -3.53 -3.99 -5.27
N GLY A 29 -3.88 -4.99 -6.08
CA GLY A 29 -4.82 -6.06 -5.74
C GLY A 29 -4.19 -7.34 -5.18
N ASN A 30 -2.87 -7.38 -4.99
CA ASN A 30 -2.14 -8.58 -4.55
C ASN A 30 -1.43 -8.31 -3.21
N TRP A 31 -1.90 -8.96 -2.14
CA TRP A 31 -1.33 -8.76 -0.80
C TRP A 31 0.15 -9.17 -0.73
N VAL A 32 0.59 -10.16 -1.52
CA VAL A 32 1.97 -10.64 -1.53
C VAL A 32 2.90 -9.55 -2.04
N TRP A 33 2.57 -8.94 -3.18
CA TRP A 33 3.40 -7.88 -3.75
C TRP A 33 3.51 -6.68 -2.81
N ARG A 34 2.41 -6.32 -2.13
CA ARG A 34 2.40 -5.23 -1.13
C ARG A 34 3.19 -5.58 0.13
N ALA A 35 3.10 -6.82 0.60
CA ALA A 35 3.87 -7.29 1.76
C ALA A 35 5.37 -7.35 1.46
N VAL A 36 5.76 -7.79 0.27
CA VAL A 36 7.16 -7.80 -0.16
C VAL A 36 7.71 -6.39 -0.31
N GLU A 37 6.93 -5.45 -0.85
CA GLU A 37 7.32 -4.03 -0.92
C GLU A 37 7.59 -3.45 0.47
N ALA A 38 6.72 -3.73 1.44
CA ALA A 38 6.95 -3.35 2.84
C ALA A 38 8.19 -4.04 3.43
N LEU A 39 8.41 -5.34 3.16
CA LEU A 39 9.57 -6.08 3.66
C LEU A 39 10.91 -5.55 3.15
N VAL A 40 10.97 -4.94 1.96
CA VAL A 40 12.22 -4.35 1.44
C VAL A 40 12.75 -3.23 2.35
N GLN A 41 11.88 -2.65 3.19
CA GLN A 41 12.26 -1.62 4.16
C GLN A 41 12.78 -2.20 5.48
N ALA A 42 12.66 -3.52 5.70
CA ALA A 42 13.12 -4.16 6.92
C ALA A 42 14.66 -4.20 7.00
N LYS A 43 15.22 -4.04 8.20
CA LYS A 43 16.67 -4.04 8.43
C LYS A 43 17.33 -5.39 8.13
N ASP A 44 16.63 -6.48 8.41
CA ASP A 44 17.07 -7.85 8.16
C ASP A 44 16.62 -8.36 6.79
N PHE A 45 16.14 -7.46 5.92
CA PHE A 45 15.67 -7.81 4.59
C PHE A 45 16.74 -8.59 3.82
N ASN A 46 16.32 -9.74 3.28
CA ASN A 46 17.12 -10.56 2.39
C ASN A 46 16.35 -10.74 1.08
N PRO A 47 16.94 -10.37 -0.08
CA PRO A 47 16.26 -10.50 -1.38
C PRO A 47 16.13 -11.95 -1.87
N ASP A 48 16.63 -12.95 -1.11
CA ASP A 48 16.42 -14.36 -1.40
C ASP A 48 14.91 -14.72 -1.35
N PRO A 49 14.31 -15.20 -2.46
CA PRO A 49 12.91 -15.62 -2.47
C PRO A 49 12.54 -16.66 -1.42
N VAL A 50 13.48 -17.51 -0.99
CA VAL A 50 13.24 -18.50 0.07
C VAL A 50 13.08 -17.80 1.42
N TRP A 51 13.93 -16.83 1.74
CA TRP A 51 13.82 -16.05 2.98
C TRP A 51 12.51 -15.28 3.05
N ILE A 52 12.11 -14.63 1.96
CA ILE A 52 10.84 -13.90 1.87
C ILE A 52 9.65 -14.86 2.01
N ALA A 53 9.72 -16.02 1.35
CA ALA A 53 8.68 -17.04 1.41
C ALA A 53 8.44 -17.54 2.83
N ASP A 54 9.51 -17.84 3.56
CA ASP A 54 9.45 -18.24 4.96
C ASP A 54 8.88 -17.11 5.83
N ARG A 55 9.33 -15.86 5.61
CA ARG A 55 8.89 -14.69 6.39
C ARG A 55 7.39 -14.41 6.25
N LEU A 56 6.84 -14.59 5.05
CA LEU A 56 5.43 -14.30 4.74
C LEU A 56 4.53 -15.54 4.72
N ASN A 57 5.09 -16.74 4.91
CA ASN A 57 4.41 -18.02 4.74
C ASN A 57 3.71 -18.14 3.37
N ILE A 58 4.49 -17.97 2.30
CA ILE A 58 4.09 -18.09 0.89
C ILE A 58 5.05 -19.02 0.13
N SER A 59 4.84 -19.25 -1.17
CA SER A 59 5.81 -19.99 -1.98
C SER A 59 6.98 -19.11 -2.45
N ALA A 60 8.15 -19.72 -2.66
CA ALA A 60 9.32 -19.02 -3.21
C ALA A 60 9.05 -18.45 -4.61
N GLU A 61 8.20 -19.10 -5.41
CA GLU A 61 7.77 -18.61 -6.71
C GLU A 61 6.96 -17.31 -6.58
N ALA A 62 6.05 -17.23 -5.60
CA ALA A 62 5.27 -16.02 -5.35
C ALA A 62 6.14 -14.86 -4.84
N ALA A 63 7.13 -15.16 -3.99
CA ALA A 63 8.11 -14.18 -3.53
C ALA A 63 8.96 -13.64 -4.69
N LYS A 64 9.42 -14.54 -5.58
CA LYS A 64 10.18 -14.18 -6.78
C LYS A 64 9.36 -13.31 -7.73
N ASP A 65 8.13 -13.72 -8.04
CA ASP A 65 7.20 -12.96 -8.90
C ASP A 65 6.97 -11.54 -8.35
N ALA A 66 6.76 -11.42 -7.04
CA ALA A 66 6.62 -10.13 -6.38
C ALA A 66 7.85 -9.24 -6.54
N LEU A 67 9.06 -9.75 -6.24
CA LEU A 67 10.29 -8.96 -6.40
C LEU A 67 10.52 -8.51 -7.85
N GLU A 68 10.39 -9.42 -8.82
CA GLU A 68 10.54 -9.09 -10.24
C GLU A 68 9.50 -8.07 -10.70
N GLY A 69 8.26 -8.21 -10.21
CA GLY A 69 7.17 -7.26 -10.36
C GLY A 69 7.52 -5.87 -9.86
N LEU A 70 7.95 -5.76 -8.61
CA LEU A 70 8.29 -4.49 -7.96
C LEU A 70 9.45 -3.77 -8.68
N VAL A 71 10.45 -4.51 -9.16
CA VAL A 71 11.54 -3.95 -9.98
C VAL A 71 11.01 -3.42 -11.32
N ARG A 72 10.10 -4.18 -11.95
CA ARG A 72 9.49 -3.79 -13.23
C ARG A 72 8.72 -2.48 -13.11
N ILE A 73 7.87 -2.36 -12.10
CA ILE A 73 7.10 -1.13 -11.83
C ILE A 73 7.90 -0.02 -11.15
N GLY A 74 9.15 -0.28 -10.75
CA GLY A 74 10.09 0.73 -10.26
C GLY A 74 9.88 1.15 -8.80
N LEU A 75 9.21 0.32 -7.99
CA LEU A 75 9.09 0.52 -6.54
C LEU A 75 10.33 0.10 -5.80
N VAL A 76 11.07 -0.86 -6.36
CA VAL A 76 12.37 -1.27 -5.85
C VAL A 76 13.40 -1.23 -6.97
N THR A 77 14.66 -0.98 -6.61
CA THR A 77 15.78 -0.94 -7.56
C THR A 77 16.85 -1.94 -7.13
N VAL A 78 17.40 -2.67 -8.09
CA VAL A 78 18.57 -3.53 -7.88
C VAL A 78 19.82 -2.67 -7.94
N THR A 79 20.60 -2.67 -6.87
CA THR A 79 21.87 -1.96 -6.71
C THR A 79 23.01 -2.97 -6.56
N THR A 80 24.26 -2.49 -6.56
CA THR A 80 25.43 -3.35 -6.27
C THR A 80 25.38 -3.94 -4.86
N ASP A 81 24.69 -3.28 -3.94
CA ASP A 81 24.63 -3.63 -2.53
C ASP A 81 23.35 -4.42 -2.18
N GLY A 82 22.52 -4.77 -3.18
CA GLY A 82 21.26 -5.49 -3.00
C GLY A 82 20.04 -4.74 -3.56
N ILE A 83 18.85 -5.07 -3.07
CA ILE A 83 17.59 -4.41 -3.48
C ILE A 83 17.28 -3.27 -2.50
N GLN A 84 16.95 -2.09 -3.03
CA GLN A 84 16.54 -0.93 -2.24
C GLN A 84 15.14 -0.47 -2.62
N SER A 85 14.33 -0.13 -1.62
CA SER A 85 13.02 0.50 -1.83
C SER A 85 13.19 1.96 -2.26
N ARG A 86 12.34 2.39 -3.20
CA ARG A 86 12.15 3.79 -3.51
C ARG A 86 11.10 4.28 -2.52
N ALA A 87 11.51 5.00 -1.47
CA ALA A 87 10.74 5.34 -0.26
C ALA A 87 9.44 6.16 -0.44
N GLU A 88 8.81 6.13 -1.62
CA GLU A 88 7.54 6.77 -1.89
C GLU A 88 6.40 5.80 -1.57
N PHE A 89 5.61 6.11 -0.55
CA PHE A 89 4.33 5.45 -0.32
C PHE A 89 3.44 5.60 -1.56
N ILE A 90 3.03 4.48 -2.15
CA ILE A 90 2.13 4.47 -3.32
C ILE A 90 0.72 4.09 -2.91
N GLU A 91 -0.19 5.04 -3.09
CA GLU A 91 -1.63 4.82 -2.98
C GLU A 91 -2.25 4.67 -4.37
N ALA A 92 -2.83 3.50 -4.65
CA ALA A 92 -3.65 3.32 -5.84
C ALA A 92 -4.91 4.19 -5.73
N ASN A 93 -5.02 5.22 -6.56
CA ASN A 93 -6.08 6.21 -6.47
C ASN A 93 -6.68 6.52 -7.86
N CYS A 94 -7.72 7.36 -7.90
CA CYS A 94 -8.46 7.66 -9.12
C CYS A 94 -7.71 8.54 -10.14
N ASN A 95 -6.50 9.01 -9.82
CA ASN A 95 -5.62 9.68 -10.77
C ASN A 95 -4.82 8.66 -11.61
N ASP A 96 -4.66 7.43 -11.11
CA ASP A 96 -3.81 6.40 -11.71
C ASP A 96 -4.62 5.25 -12.33
N LEU A 97 -5.84 5.01 -11.84
CA LEU A 97 -6.70 3.89 -12.24
C LEU A 97 -8.17 4.30 -12.42
N GLU A 98 -8.86 3.58 -13.31
CA GLU A 98 -10.31 3.71 -13.50
C GLU A 98 -11.08 3.23 -12.27
N ARG A 99 -12.29 3.78 -12.07
CA ARG A 99 -13.14 3.40 -10.92
C ARG A 99 -13.49 1.91 -10.90
N SER A 100 -13.66 1.30 -12.06
CA SER A 100 -13.90 -0.14 -12.19
C SER A 100 -12.72 -0.96 -11.66
N ASP A 101 -11.50 -0.52 -11.96
CA ASP A 101 -10.29 -1.21 -11.55
C ASP A 101 -10.07 -1.06 -10.05
N LEU A 102 -10.26 0.16 -9.51
CA LEU A 102 -10.22 0.42 -8.07
C LEU A 102 -11.24 -0.45 -7.31
N PHE A 103 -12.45 -0.61 -7.86
CA PHE A 103 -13.46 -1.48 -7.26
C PHE A 103 -13.04 -2.96 -7.27
N GLN A 104 -12.47 -3.44 -8.39
CA GLN A 104 -11.97 -4.81 -8.47
C GLN A 104 -10.80 -5.05 -7.51
N ILE A 105 -9.86 -4.09 -7.43
CA ILE A 105 -8.74 -4.12 -6.49
C ILE A 105 -9.25 -4.20 -5.06
N HIS A 106 -10.18 -3.32 -4.68
CA HIS A 106 -10.79 -3.32 -3.37
C HIS A 106 -11.43 -4.68 -3.05
N SER A 107 -12.26 -5.22 -3.96
CA SER A 107 -12.91 -6.51 -3.75
C SER A 107 -11.91 -7.66 -3.56
N LYS A 108 -10.80 -7.66 -4.31
CA LYS A 108 -9.76 -8.69 -4.22
C LYS A 108 -8.97 -8.58 -2.92
N ILE A 109 -8.47 -7.38 -2.60
CA ILE A 109 -7.59 -7.19 -1.45
C ILE A 109 -8.34 -7.40 -0.14
N LYS A 110 -9.60 -6.93 -0.06
CA LYS A 110 -10.45 -7.14 1.12
C LYS A 110 -10.60 -8.63 1.44
N ASN A 111 -10.89 -9.45 0.43
CA ASN A 111 -11.05 -10.89 0.64
C ASN A 111 -9.73 -11.54 1.10
N GLN A 112 -8.61 -11.21 0.44
CA GLN A 112 -7.28 -11.72 0.82
C GLN A 112 -6.89 -11.34 2.25
N ILE A 113 -7.18 -10.11 2.68
CA ILE A 113 -6.92 -9.65 4.06
C ILE A 113 -7.85 -10.38 5.03
N SER A 114 -9.15 -10.45 4.71
CA SER A 114 -10.15 -11.10 5.59
C SER A 114 -9.81 -12.57 5.86
N GLU A 115 -9.25 -13.29 4.88
CA GLU A 115 -8.79 -14.67 5.03
C GLU A 115 -7.59 -14.84 5.98
N LYS A 116 -6.82 -13.76 6.21
CA LYS A 116 -5.67 -13.75 7.13
C LYS A 116 -6.00 -13.25 8.53
N MET A 117 -7.15 -12.60 8.70
CA MET A 117 -7.54 -12.03 9.98
C MET A 117 -7.95 -13.11 10.99
N THR A 118 -7.62 -12.85 12.25
CA THR A 118 -7.95 -13.68 13.40
C THR A 118 -8.69 -12.85 14.46
N HIS A 119 -9.20 -13.51 15.50
CA HIS A 119 -9.86 -12.84 16.63
C HIS A 119 -8.91 -11.97 17.48
N ARG A 120 -7.59 -12.02 17.23
CA ARG A 120 -6.58 -11.22 17.92
C ARG A 120 -6.26 -9.91 17.21
N ASP A 121 -6.64 -9.80 15.93
CA ASP A 121 -6.38 -8.62 15.12
C ASP A 121 -7.38 -7.50 15.43
N SER A 122 -6.96 -6.25 15.22
CA SER A 122 -7.80 -5.08 15.43
C SER A 122 -8.69 -4.84 14.22
N TYR A 123 -10.01 -4.88 14.41
CA TYR A 123 -10.98 -4.50 13.39
C TYR A 123 -12.16 -3.73 13.99
N SER A 124 -12.67 -2.76 13.24
CA SER A 124 -13.78 -1.91 13.68
C SER A 124 -14.70 -1.61 12.51
N ASN A 125 -16.00 -1.58 12.77
CA ASN A 125 -17.02 -1.15 11.81
C ASN A 125 -17.76 0.05 12.39
N ALA A 126 -17.94 1.11 11.59
CA ALA A 126 -18.66 2.30 11.99
C ALA A 126 -19.63 2.75 10.89
N ILE A 127 -20.85 3.12 11.29
CA ILE A 127 -21.84 3.77 10.42
C ILE A 127 -22.09 5.15 10.99
N VAL A 128 -21.84 6.19 10.19
CA VAL A 128 -21.97 7.59 10.61
C VAL A 128 -22.84 8.38 9.64
N LEU A 129 -23.70 9.25 10.16
CA LEU A 129 -24.44 10.22 9.36
C LEU A 129 -23.59 11.49 9.21
N THR A 130 -23.18 11.82 7.99
CA THR A 130 -22.34 12.99 7.73
C THR A 130 -22.51 13.55 6.31
N LYS A 131 -21.84 14.66 5.99
CA LYS A 131 -21.76 15.22 4.65
C LYS A 131 -20.51 14.70 3.93
N GLY A 132 -20.59 14.53 2.60
CA GLY A 132 -19.47 14.04 1.79
C GLY A 132 -18.18 14.84 1.98
N LYS A 133 -18.26 16.17 2.15
CA LYS A 133 -17.08 17.01 2.40
C LYS A 133 -16.32 16.63 3.68
N TYR A 134 -17.03 16.26 4.76
CA TYR A 134 -16.40 15.86 6.02
C TYR A 134 -15.78 14.47 5.90
N MET A 135 -16.40 13.59 5.10
CA MET A 135 -15.84 12.28 4.80
C MET A 135 -14.53 12.37 4.02
N ASN A 136 -14.46 13.25 3.00
CA ASN A 136 -13.22 13.49 2.26
C ASN A 136 -12.13 14.11 3.14
N GLU A 137 -12.51 14.99 4.07
CA GLU A 137 -11.59 15.59 5.03
C GLU A 137 -11.03 14.54 6.01
N PHE A 138 -11.88 13.64 6.49
CA PHE A 138 -11.47 12.50 7.31
C PHE A 138 -10.53 11.57 6.54
N TYR A 139 -10.86 11.20 5.30
CA TYR A 139 -10.01 10.35 4.47
C TYR A 139 -8.60 10.91 4.33
N ARG A 140 -8.47 12.21 4.02
CA ARG A 140 -7.15 12.86 3.92
C ARG A 140 -6.34 12.79 5.21
N LYS A 141 -7.00 12.96 6.37
CA LYS A 141 -6.33 12.81 7.67
C LYS A 141 -5.91 11.37 7.92
N PHE A 142 -6.76 10.41 7.57
CA PHE A 142 -6.44 8.99 7.70
C PHE A 142 -5.25 8.62 6.82
N SER A 143 -5.25 8.99 5.53
CA SER A 143 -4.10 8.74 4.64
C SER A 143 -2.81 9.35 5.17
N ALA A 144 -2.88 10.57 5.75
CA ALA A 144 -1.73 11.19 6.39
C ALA A 144 -1.21 10.41 7.61
N LEU A 145 -2.12 9.84 8.43
CA LEU A 145 -1.72 8.98 9.56
C LEU A 145 -1.07 7.67 9.10
N VAL A 146 -1.53 7.10 7.98
CA VAL A 146 -0.92 5.90 7.39
C VAL A 146 0.47 6.21 6.85
N ALA A 147 0.64 7.34 6.16
CA ALA A 147 1.95 7.79 5.70
C ALA A 147 2.91 8.05 6.88
N GLU A 148 2.44 8.71 7.94
CA GLU A 148 3.23 8.93 9.17
C GLU A 148 3.66 7.60 9.81
N LEU A 149 2.77 6.59 9.84
CA LEU A 149 3.12 5.25 10.32
C LEU A 149 4.20 4.61 9.44
N ALA A 150 4.10 4.70 8.11
CA ALA A 150 5.11 4.16 7.20
C ALA A 150 6.48 4.82 7.38
N GLU A 151 6.52 6.15 7.52
CA GLU A 151 7.74 6.92 7.79
C GLU A 151 8.39 6.48 9.11
N LYS A 152 7.60 6.39 10.19
CA LYS A 152 8.09 5.92 11.50
C LYS A 152 8.65 4.50 11.43
N SER A 153 7.95 3.60 10.73
CA SER A 153 8.40 2.23 10.55
C SER A 153 9.72 2.14 9.78
N ALA A 154 9.93 3.01 8.79
CA ALA A 154 11.17 3.08 8.03
C ALA A 154 12.35 3.66 8.84
N GLU A 155 12.09 4.54 9.81
CA GLU A 155 13.10 5.10 10.72
C GLU A 155 13.46 4.15 11.87
N ASP A 156 12.52 3.33 12.32
CA ASP A 156 12.72 2.37 13.40
C ASP A 156 13.38 1.08 12.90
N LYS A 157 14.63 0.88 13.34
CA LYS A 157 15.47 -0.26 12.99
C LYS A 157 14.98 -1.60 13.55
N GLU A 158 14.01 -1.59 14.46
CA GLU A 158 13.42 -2.78 15.06
C GLU A 158 12.07 -3.16 14.41
N SER A 159 11.56 -2.37 13.47
CA SER A 159 10.37 -2.70 12.69
C SER A 159 10.57 -4.01 11.91
N ASN A 160 9.78 -5.03 12.25
CA ASN A 160 9.96 -6.39 11.73
C ASN A 160 8.65 -7.13 11.44
N GLU A 161 7.49 -6.48 11.60
CA GLU A 161 6.18 -7.07 11.34
C GLU A 161 5.50 -6.37 10.17
N VAL A 162 4.80 -7.16 9.34
CA VAL A 162 4.03 -6.64 8.20
C VAL A 162 2.56 -6.66 8.54
N PHE A 163 1.95 -5.48 8.61
CA PHE A 163 0.52 -5.32 8.85
C PHE A 163 -0.22 -4.94 7.57
N ALA A 164 -1.38 -5.54 7.35
CA ALA A 164 -2.30 -5.11 6.31
C ALA A 164 -3.39 -4.22 6.91
N LEU A 165 -3.57 -3.03 6.35
CA LEU A 165 -4.63 -2.09 6.73
C LEU A 165 -5.58 -1.90 5.56
N GLU A 166 -6.88 -2.03 5.81
CA GLU A 166 -7.94 -1.81 4.84
C GLU A 166 -8.98 -0.86 5.44
N LEU A 167 -9.28 0.23 4.72
CA LEU A 167 -10.35 1.15 5.05
C LEU A 167 -11.23 1.37 3.83
N SER A 168 -12.53 1.11 4.00
CA SER A 168 -13.53 1.35 2.98
C SER A 168 -14.56 2.38 3.43
N LEU A 169 -14.68 3.45 2.65
CA LEU A 169 -15.68 4.50 2.86
C LEU A 169 -16.70 4.45 1.74
N ALA A 170 -17.89 3.90 2.03
CA ALA A 170 -18.97 3.79 1.06
C ALA A 170 -20.16 4.66 1.48
N ARG A 171 -20.75 5.38 0.51
CA ARG A 171 -22.07 5.98 0.70
C ARG A 171 -23.12 4.88 0.60
N ILE A 172 -23.77 4.57 1.72
CA ILE A 172 -24.83 3.55 1.81
C ILE A 172 -26.24 4.11 1.59
N SER A 173 -26.41 5.43 1.64
CA SER A 173 -27.69 6.10 1.41
C SER A 173 -27.85 6.54 -0.04
N ARG A 174 -29.06 6.40 -0.61
CA ARG A 174 -29.38 6.97 -1.92
C ARG A 174 -29.38 8.50 -1.83
N THR A 175 -28.72 9.16 -2.78
CA THR A 175 -29.04 10.54 -3.16
C THR A 175 -29.99 10.47 -4.35
N LYS A 176 -31.09 11.23 -4.34
CA LYS A 176 -31.76 11.55 -5.61
C LYS A 176 -30.74 12.37 -6.41
N GLU A 177 -30.28 11.84 -7.54
CA GLU A 177 -29.58 12.64 -8.54
C GLU A 177 -30.50 13.74 -9.07
#